data_AF-A0A0L7RBA4-F1
#
_entry.id   AF-A0A0L7RBA4-F1
#
_cell.length_a   1.000
_cell.length_b   1.000
_cell.length_c   1.000
_cell.angle_alpha   90.00
_cell.angle_beta   90.00
_cell.angle_gamma   90.00
#
_symmetry.space_group_name_H-M   'P 1'
#
loop_
_entity.id
_entity.type
_entity.pdbx_description
1 polymer ?
#
loop_
_entity_poly.entity_id
_entity_poly.type
_entity_poly.pdbx_seq_one_letter_code
_entity_poly.pdbx_strand_id
1 'polypeptide(L)'
;MNYGKKSPSMGTPSVYSHVTTRSSANLKSSRSMRSVKTPWYQKPILTHAYLLDIQRGAMLTAVFSLCLAIFTICTSIFDLYCLSQAAPGSTHYGYYIISYEFVYVGNQHVRNALVVFALFSMLGGITVFASSLMLIVALRKEYERKMVPWLYSFAAFTVFRLFAFVFSSTVNDMIFGYNIAMCILWMIFVCFSIYGWLIVYSLYVELCDLTRLEDLAHLRIGTMQSLNASTTHSIAGSRPTTPHSAVSTMPAN
;
A
#
# COMPACT_ATOMS: atom_id res chain seq x y z
N MET A 1 -13.15 -33.11 81.21
CA MET A 1 -12.62 -34.13 80.28
C MET A 1 -13.73 -34.60 79.35
N ASN A 2 -13.75 -34.16 78.10
CA ASN A 2 -13.70 -34.99 76.89
C ASN A 2 -13.95 -34.14 75.64
N TYR A 3 -12.98 -34.18 74.73
CA TYR A 3 -12.99 -33.50 73.44
C TYR A 3 -13.86 -34.29 72.44
N GLY A 4 -14.96 -33.72 71.97
CA GLY A 4 -15.71 -34.23 70.82
C GLY A 4 -15.07 -33.75 69.50
N LYS A 5 -14.00 -34.40 69.04
CA LYS A 5 -13.47 -34.20 67.68
C LYS A 5 -14.30 -35.02 66.69
N LYS A 6 -14.99 -34.34 65.77
CA LYS A 6 -15.61 -34.95 64.59
C LYS A 6 -14.51 -35.53 63.69
N SER A 7 -14.61 -36.82 63.34
CA SER A 7 -13.74 -37.46 62.34
C SER A 7 -13.96 -36.82 60.96
N PRO A 8 -12.91 -36.41 60.23
CA PRO A 8 -13.05 -36.11 58.82
C PRO A 8 -13.14 -37.43 58.05
N SER A 9 -14.23 -37.62 57.31
CA SER A 9 -14.37 -38.73 56.36
C SER A 9 -13.25 -38.64 55.32
N MET A 10 -12.33 -39.59 55.34
CA MET A 10 -11.39 -39.82 54.24
C MET A 10 -12.18 -40.36 53.06
N GLY A 11 -12.65 -39.45 52.19
CA GLY A 11 -13.15 -39.83 50.86
C GLY A 11 -12.02 -40.51 50.09
N THR A 12 -12.34 -41.66 49.50
CA THR A 12 -11.46 -42.36 48.55
C THR A 12 -10.97 -41.40 47.47
N PRO A 13 -9.65 -41.27 47.23
CA PRO A 13 -9.15 -40.40 46.18
C PRO A 13 -9.57 -40.97 44.83
N SER A 14 -10.39 -40.23 44.09
CA SER A 14 -10.73 -40.58 42.72
C SER A 14 -9.46 -40.48 41.86
N VAL A 15 -9.08 -41.60 41.26
CA VAL A 15 -7.89 -41.76 40.39
C VAL A 15 -8.00 -40.94 39.09
N TYR A 16 -9.12 -40.24 38.87
CA TYR A 16 -9.44 -39.55 37.63
C TYR A 16 -9.12 -38.04 37.60
N SER A 17 -8.46 -37.48 38.62
CA SER A 17 -8.12 -36.05 38.66
C SER A 17 -6.70 -35.72 38.15
N HIS A 18 -5.89 -36.72 37.78
CA HIS A 18 -4.50 -36.52 37.37
C HIS A 18 -4.23 -36.51 35.85
N VAL A 19 -5.26 -36.49 34.99
CA VAL A 19 -5.07 -36.59 33.51
C VAL A 19 -5.24 -35.26 32.76
N THR A 20 -5.26 -34.10 33.44
CA THR A 20 -5.29 -32.79 32.74
C THR A 20 -4.08 -31.88 33.02
N THR A 21 -2.99 -32.40 33.56
CA THR A 21 -1.79 -31.58 33.89
C THR A 21 -0.71 -31.57 32.79
N ARG A 22 -0.93 -32.15 31.60
CA ARG A 22 0.09 -32.22 30.53
C ARG A 22 -0.41 -31.78 29.15
N SER A 23 -0.86 -30.55 29.03
CA SER A 23 -0.97 -29.89 27.71
C SER A 23 -0.99 -28.36 27.74
N SER A 24 -0.68 -27.72 28.88
CA SER A 24 -0.45 -26.26 28.94
C SER A 24 1.00 -25.85 28.70
N ALA A 25 1.93 -26.82 28.60
CA ALA A 25 3.36 -26.54 28.44
C ALA A 25 3.74 -25.95 27.06
N ASN A 26 2.94 -26.19 26.01
CA ASN A 26 3.19 -25.63 24.68
C ASN A 26 2.39 -24.34 24.37
N LEU A 27 1.51 -23.90 25.28
CA LEU A 27 0.78 -22.64 25.16
C LEU A 27 1.58 -21.41 25.63
N LYS A 28 2.81 -21.61 26.14
CA LYS A 28 3.78 -20.54 26.45
C LYS A 28 4.55 -20.01 25.23
N SER A 29 4.03 -20.20 24.01
CA SER A 29 4.51 -19.46 22.83
C SER A 29 3.52 -18.37 22.38
N SER A 30 2.77 -17.79 23.34
CA SER A 30 2.32 -16.40 23.20
C SER A 30 3.55 -15.48 23.18
N ARG A 31 4.35 -15.58 22.12
CA ARG A 31 5.27 -14.54 21.72
C ARG A 31 4.38 -13.35 21.41
N SER A 32 4.28 -12.48 22.41
CA SER A 32 3.78 -11.13 22.27
C SER A 32 4.25 -10.56 20.93
N MET A 33 3.32 -10.37 20.00
CA MET A 33 3.58 -9.72 18.71
C MET A 33 4.09 -8.28 18.88
N ARG A 34 4.10 -7.78 20.12
CA ARG A 34 4.66 -6.49 20.54
C ARG A 34 6.17 -6.34 20.25
N SER A 35 6.85 -7.38 19.78
CA SER A 35 8.27 -7.35 19.43
C SER A 35 8.58 -7.94 18.05
N VAL A 36 7.68 -7.81 17.07
CA VAL A 36 8.14 -7.85 15.68
C VAL A 36 8.65 -6.45 15.38
N LYS A 37 9.99 -6.27 15.34
CA LYS A 37 10.61 -5.03 14.84
C LYS A 37 10.10 -4.81 13.41
N THR A 38 9.13 -3.92 13.24
CA THR A 38 8.67 -3.54 11.90
C THR A 38 9.83 -2.87 11.17
N PRO A 39 10.23 -3.38 10.00
CA PRO A 39 11.23 -2.76 9.15
C PRO A 39 10.87 -1.30 8.90
N TRP A 40 11.89 -0.44 8.76
CA TRP A 40 11.70 1.01 8.64
C TRP A 40 10.78 1.43 7.47
N TYR A 41 10.73 0.64 6.39
CA TYR A 41 9.86 0.87 5.24
C TYR A 41 8.38 0.50 5.50
N GLN A 42 8.07 -0.25 6.56
CA GLN A 42 6.70 -0.66 6.91
C GLN A 42 6.06 0.24 7.98
N LYS A 43 6.71 1.35 8.35
CA LYS A 43 6.13 2.30 9.29
C LYS A 43 5.46 3.44 8.52
N PRO A 44 4.21 3.84 8.87
CA PRO A 44 3.61 5.02 8.28
C PRO A 44 4.45 6.24 8.65
N ILE A 45 4.92 6.96 7.62
CA ILE A 45 5.88 8.06 7.78
C ILE A 45 5.18 9.32 8.32
N LEU A 46 3.88 9.47 8.04
CA LEU A 46 3.03 10.55 8.52
C LEU A 46 1.95 9.97 9.45
N THR A 47 2.17 9.96 10.76
CA THR A 47 1.19 9.45 11.74
C THR A 47 0.14 10.50 12.13
N HIS A 48 0.46 11.78 11.93
CA HIS A 48 -0.44 12.91 12.13
C HIS A 48 -0.18 13.96 11.05
N ALA A 49 -1.10 14.10 10.11
CA ALA A 49 -1.03 15.16 9.10
C ALA A 49 -1.41 16.50 9.74
N TYR A 50 -0.52 17.49 9.63
CA TYR A 50 -0.67 18.83 10.24
C TYR A 50 -1.81 19.69 9.65
N LEU A 51 -2.45 19.26 8.55
CA LEU A 51 -3.40 20.07 7.76
C LEU A 51 -4.69 19.35 7.31
N LEU A 52 -4.64 18.07 6.95
CA LEU A 52 -5.78 17.34 6.35
C LEU A 52 -5.73 15.86 6.75
N ASP A 53 -6.89 15.29 7.07
CA ASP A 53 -7.06 13.86 7.34
C ASP A 53 -6.47 13.01 6.21
N ILE A 54 -5.79 11.90 6.55
CA ILE A 54 -4.87 11.20 5.63
C ILE A 54 -5.62 10.66 4.39
N GLN A 55 -6.87 10.24 4.58
CA GLN A 55 -7.75 9.75 3.52
C GLN A 55 -8.22 10.87 2.58
N ARG A 56 -8.53 12.06 3.12
CA ARG A 56 -8.87 13.24 2.31
C ARG A 56 -7.64 13.75 1.55
N GLY A 57 -6.46 13.73 2.18
CA GLY A 57 -5.19 14.06 1.56
C GLY A 57 -4.83 13.13 0.40
N ALA A 58 -5.07 11.83 0.55
CA ALA A 58 -4.84 10.85 -0.51
C ALA A 58 -5.80 11.06 -1.70
N MET A 59 -7.07 11.36 -1.45
CA MET A 59 -8.03 11.68 -2.52
C MET A 59 -7.66 12.97 -3.25
N LEU A 60 -7.23 14.00 -2.52
CA LEU A 60 -6.74 15.25 -3.13
C LEU A 60 -5.49 14.98 -3.99
N THR A 61 -4.58 14.14 -3.50
CA THR A 61 -3.37 13.75 -4.23
C THR A 61 -3.71 12.98 -5.51
N ALA A 62 -4.71 12.09 -5.47
CA ALA A 62 -5.16 11.36 -6.64
C ALA A 62 -5.70 12.31 -7.71
N VAL A 63 -6.54 13.28 -7.33
CA VAL A 63 -7.05 14.32 -8.25
C VAL A 63 -5.91 15.21 -8.76
N PHE A 64 -5.00 15.64 -7.88
CA PHE A 64 -3.82 16.41 -8.25
C PHE A 64 -2.96 15.68 -9.29
N SER A 65 -2.67 14.40 -9.08
CA SER A 65 -1.88 13.60 -10.03
C SER A 65 -2.56 13.45 -11.39
N LEU A 66 -3.90 13.41 -11.42
CA LEU A 66 -4.68 13.39 -12.65
C LEU A 66 -4.57 14.73 -13.40
N CYS A 67 -4.75 15.85 -12.70
CA CYS A 67 -4.55 17.18 -13.28
C CYS A 67 -3.11 17.39 -13.76
N LEU A 68 -2.13 16.96 -12.97
CA LEU A 68 -0.71 17.01 -13.31
C LEU A 68 -0.40 16.19 -14.57
N ALA A 69 -1.00 15.02 -14.72
CA ALA A 69 -0.84 14.19 -15.92
C ALA A 69 -1.39 14.89 -17.17
N ILE A 70 -2.59 15.48 -17.11
CA ILE A 70 -3.16 16.25 -18.22
C ILE A 70 -2.26 17.43 -18.56
N PHE A 71 -1.84 18.20 -17.55
CA PHE A 71 -0.91 19.32 -17.73
C PHE A 71 0.39 18.88 -18.39
N THR A 72 0.96 17.75 -17.96
CA THR A 72 2.20 17.20 -18.53
C THR A 72 2.00 16.80 -19.99
N ILE A 73 0.89 16.16 -20.35
CA ILE A 73 0.61 15.77 -21.73
C ILE A 73 0.50 17.01 -22.62
N CYS A 74 -0.29 18.01 -22.19
CA CYS A 74 -0.46 19.26 -22.94
C CYS A 74 0.85 20.01 -23.12
N THR A 75 1.64 20.15 -22.05
CA THR A 75 2.94 20.82 -22.10
C THR A 75 3.96 20.04 -22.92
N SER A 76 3.97 18.72 -22.86
CA SER A 76 4.87 17.89 -23.68
C SER A 76 4.56 18.00 -25.18
N ILE A 77 3.28 18.08 -25.56
CA ILE A 77 2.88 18.31 -26.96
C ILE A 77 3.32 19.70 -27.42
N PHE A 78 3.13 20.71 -26.56
CA PHE A 78 3.58 22.07 -26.84
C PHE A 78 5.11 22.16 -26.97
N ASP A 79 5.86 21.53 -26.07
CA ASP A 79 7.33 21.48 -26.11
C ASP A 79 7.82 20.81 -27.40
N LEU A 80 7.19 19.71 -27.83
CA LEU A 80 7.52 19.04 -29.10
C LEU A 80 7.25 19.95 -30.30
N TYR A 81 6.13 20.69 -30.29
CA TYR A 81 5.83 21.66 -31.33
C TYR A 81 6.91 22.76 -31.38
N CYS A 82 7.26 23.37 -30.24
CA CYS A 82 8.30 24.39 -30.17
C CYS A 82 9.67 23.89 -30.64
N LEU A 83 10.07 22.69 -30.21
CA LEU A 83 11.33 22.05 -30.61
C LEU A 83 11.36 21.66 -32.10
N SER A 84 10.20 21.40 -32.71
CA SER A 84 10.08 21.14 -34.15
C SER A 84 10.23 22.43 -34.97
N GLN A 85 9.68 23.54 -34.48
CA GLN A 85 9.76 24.84 -35.13
C GLN A 85 11.16 25.46 -35.01
N ALA A 86 11.90 25.16 -33.93
CA ALA A 86 13.29 25.54 -33.70
C ALA A 86 14.32 24.74 -34.52
N ALA A 87 13.91 24.11 -35.62
CA ALA A 87 14.82 23.38 -36.51
C ALA A 87 15.78 24.37 -37.24
N PRO A 88 17.07 24.01 -37.39
CA PRO A 88 18.05 24.88 -38.02
C PRO A 88 17.65 25.16 -39.48
N GLY A 89 17.57 26.45 -39.84
CA GLY A 89 17.15 26.91 -41.17
C GLY A 89 15.72 27.49 -41.25
N SER A 90 14.98 27.56 -40.14
CA SER A 90 13.66 28.20 -40.07
C SER A 90 13.77 29.69 -39.73
N THR A 91 13.01 30.55 -40.41
CA THR A 91 12.92 31.99 -40.09
C THR A 91 11.97 32.20 -38.93
N HIS A 92 12.48 32.62 -37.77
CA HIS A 92 11.68 32.82 -36.56
C HIS A 92 11.16 34.26 -36.46
N TYR A 93 9.85 34.42 -36.27
CA TYR A 93 9.27 35.69 -35.81
C TYR A 93 9.13 35.62 -34.28
N GLY A 94 9.97 36.35 -33.56
CA GLY A 94 9.98 36.39 -32.10
C GLY A 94 8.94 37.37 -31.55
N TYR A 95 7.93 36.85 -30.84
CA TYR A 95 7.17 37.65 -29.87
C TYR A 95 7.75 37.41 -28.49
N TYR A 96 8.10 38.46 -27.74
CA TYR A 96 8.77 38.40 -26.42
C TYR A 96 8.14 37.46 -25.37
N ILE A 97 6.88 37.05 -25.57
CA ILE A 97 6.10 36.17 -24.69
C ILE A 97 6.26 34.68 -25.06
N ILE A 98 6.31 34.38 -26.37
CA ILE A 98 6.51 33.04 -26.94
C ILE A 98 7.39 33.24 -28.18
N SER A 99 8.68 33.53 -27.98
CA SER A 99 9.64 33.48 -29.09
C SER A 99 9.81 32.03 -29.56
N TYR A 100 10.45 31.76 -30.70
CA TYR A 100 10.82 30.39 -31.11
C TYR A 100 12.33 30.18 -31.09
N GLU A 101 13.08 31.20 -30.64
CA GLU A 101 14.51 31.17 -30.30
C GLU A 101 14.78 30.47 -28.94
N PHE A 102 13.84 29.66 -28.47
CA PHE A 102 13.98 28.94 -27.24
C PHE A 102 14.85 27.71 -27.44
N VAL A 103 15.81 27.53 -26.54
CA VAL A 103 16.91 26.56 -26.58
C VAL A 103 18.06 27.09 -27.39
N TYR A 104 19.27 26.91 -26.86
CA TYR A 104 20.56 26.91 -27.56
C TYR A 104 20.44 26.36 -29.01
N VAL A 105 20.00 27.20 -29.95
CA VAL A 105 19.70 26.83 -31.36
C VAL A 105 20.96 26.32 -32.07
N GLY A 106 22.13 26.53 -31.47
CA GLY A 106 23.41 26.09 -32.00
C GLY A 106 23.70 24.58 -31.92
N ASN A 107 23.06 23.79 -31.03
CA ASN A 107 23.47 22.37 -30.83
C ASN A 107 22.34 21.35 -31.01
N GLN A 108 22.43 20.56 -32.08
CA GLN A 108 21.49 19.49 -32.43
C GLN A 108 21.37 18.40 -31.36
N HIS A 109 22.44 18.07 -30.63
CA HIS A 109 22.39 17.03 -29.59
C HIS A 109 21.51 17.42 -28.42
N VAL A 110 21.55 18.70 -28.04
CA VAL A 110 20.76 19.24 -26.93
C VAL A 110 19.28 19.29 -27.30
N ARG A 111 18.95 19.71 -28.54
CA ARG A 111 17.58 19.67 -29.05
C ARG A 111 17.02 18.25 -29.06
N ASN A 112 17.78 17.29 -29.58
CA ASN A 112 17.35 15.89 -29.63
C ASN A 112 17.13 15.31 -28.22
N ALA A 113 17.97 15.67 -27.24
CA ALA A 113 17.77 15.27 -25.84
C ALA A 113 16.47 15.84 -25.25
N LEU A 114 16.17 17.13 -25.51
CA LEU A 114 14.91 17.75 -25.07
C LEU A 114 13.67 17.12 -25.72
N VAL A 115 13.75 16.77 -27.01
CA VAL A 115 12.68 16.05 -27.71
C VAL A 115 12.44 14.69 -27.06
N VAL A 116 13.50 13.95 -26.74
CA VAL A 116 13.42 12.67 -26.03
C VAL A 116 12.77 12.86 -24.65
N PHE A 117 13.16 13.89 -23.89
CA PHE A 117 12.55 14.18 -22.59
C PHE A 117 11.07 14.53 -22.70
N ALA A 118 10.65 15.28 -23.72
CA ALA A 118 9.24 15.60 -23.96
C ALA A 118 8.43 14.34 -24.33
N LEU A 119 8.97 13.47 -25.20
CA LEU A 119 8.32 12.20 -25.55
C LEU A 119 8.14 11.27 -24.35
N PHE A 120 9.19 11.06 -23.55
CA PHE A 120 9.09 10.24 -22.34
C PHE A 120 8.21 10.89 -21.27
N SER A 121 8.17 12.22 -21.16
CA SER A 121 7.24 12.93 -20.27
C SER A 121 5.78 12.72 -20.70
N MET A 122 5.51 12.70 -22.00
CA MET A 122 4.18 12.38 -22.54
C MET A 122 3.76 10.94 -22.22
N LEU A 123 4.62 9.94 -22.49
CA LEU A 123 4.33 8.54 -22.15
C LEU A 123 4.15 8.34 -20.65
N GLY A 124 5.01 8.97 -19.85
CA GLY A 124 4.91 8.97 -18.39
C GLY A 124 3.61 9.59 -17.91
N GLY A 125 3.20 10.72 -18.51
CA GLY A 125 1.93 11.39 -18.23
C GLY A 125 0.72 10.49 -18.52
N ILE A 126 0.71 9.77 -19.64
CA ILE A 126 -0.37 8.81 -19.97
C ILE A 126 -0.42 7.67 -18.94
N THR A 127 0.73 7.14 -18.54
CA THR A 127 0.83 6.08 -17.54
C THR A 127 0.33 6.55 -16.17
N VAL A 128 0.75 7.75 -15.75
CA VAL A 128 0.28 8.37 -14.50
C VAL A 128 -1.22 8.59 -14.58
N PHE A 129 -1.75 9.14 -15.68
CA PHE A 129 -3.19 9.34 -15.88
C PHE A 129 -4.00 8.06 -15.66
N ALA A 130 -3.62 6.96 -16.32
CA ALA A 130 -4.30 5.68 -16.17
C ALA A 130 -4.20 5.15 -14.73
N SER A 131 -3.02 5.21 -14.12
CA SER A 131 -2.82 4.77 -12.75
C SER A 131 -3.55 5.65 -11.73
N SER A 132 -3.73 6.95 -11.99
CA SER A 132 -4.46 7.88 -11.12
C SER A 132 -5.96 7.59 -11.12
N LEU A 133 -6.53 7.21 -12.27
CA LEU A 133 -7.91 6.71 -12.34
C LEU A 133 -8.07 5.43 -11.51
N MET A 134 -7.12 4.50 -11.61
CA MET A 134 -7.11 3.30 -10.77
C MET A 134 -7.00 3.64 -9.29
N LEU A 135 -6.16 4.60 -8.92
CA LEU A 135 -6.01 5.06 -7.53
C LEU A 135 -7.31 5.63 -6.97
N ILE A 136 -8.04 6.47 -7.72
CA ILE A 136 -9.33 7.03 -7.26
C ILE A 136 -10.34 5.91 -6.97
N VAL A 137 -10.41 4.90 -7.83
CA VAL A 137 -11.30 3.74 -7.62
C VAL A 137 -10.83 2.90 -6.44
N ALA A 138 -9.53 2.71 -6.27
CA ALA A 138 -8.93 1.98 -5.16
C ALA A 138 -9.22 2.66 -3.83
N LEU A 139 -9.05 3.98 -3.74
CA LEU A 139 -9.33 4.79 -2.55
C LEU A 139 -10.82 4.77 -2.17
N ARG A 140 -11.74 4.77 -3.15
CA ARG A 140 -13.18 4.69 -2.85
C ARG A 140 -13.60 3.34 -2.27
N LYS A 141 -12.92 2.27 -2.67
CA LYS A 141 -13.24 0.89 -2.28
C LYS A 141 -12.26 0.32 -1.24
N GLU A 142 -11.33 1.14 -0.76
CA GLU A 142 -10.27 0.79 0.20
C GLU A 142 -9.46 -0.47 -0.21
N TYR A 143 -9.24 -0.66 -1.52
CA TYR A 143 -8.48 -1.80 -2.03
C TYR A 143 -6.97 -1.52 -2.09
N GLU A 144 -6.24 -1.99 -1.08
CA GLU A 144 -4.78 -1.84 -0.94
C GLU A 144 -3.99 -2.23 -2.21
N ARG A 145 -4.27 -3.39 -2.80
CA ARG A 145 -3.45 -3.95 -3.91
C ARG A 145 -3.55 -3.12 -5.18
N LYS A 146 -4.65 -2.39 -5.36
CA LYS A 146 -4.86 -1.53 -6.53
C LYS A 146 -4.15 -0.18 -6.43
N MET A 147 -3.61 0.17 -5.26
CA MET A 147 -2.82 1.40 -5.07
C MET A 147 -1.35 1.22 -5.51
N VAL A 148 -0.86 -0.02 -5.51
CA VAL A 148 0.55 -0.36 -5.82
C VAL A 148 1.02 0.13 -7.20
N PRO A 149 0.25 -0.05 -8.30
CA PRO A 149 0.68 0.41 -9.62
C PRO A 149 0.93 1.91 -9.67
N TRP A 150 0.06 2.70 -9.03
CA TRP A 150 0.21 4.15 -8.93
C TRP A 150 1.45 4.55 -8.12
N LEU A 151 1.73 3.83 -7.02
CA LEU A 151 2.86 4.13 -6.14
C LEU A 151 4.21 4.05 -6.88
N TYR A 152 4.38 3.00 -7.69
CA TYR A 152 5.60 2.81 -8.49
C TYR A 152 5.64 3.72 -9.72
N SER A 153 4.53 3.84 -10.46
CA SER A 153 4.49 4.68 -11.67
C SER A 153 4.72 6.14 -11.33
N PHE A 154 4.08 6.65 -10.28
CA PHE A 154 4.17 8.05 -9.87
C PHE A 154 5.54 8.38 -9.29
N ALA A 155 6.17 7.47 -8.52
CA ALA A 155 7.54 7.65 -8.06
C ALA A 155 8.54 7.72 -9.21
N ALA A 156 8.50 6.74 -10.12
CA ALA A 156 9.40 6.69 -11.27
C ALA A 156 9.22 7.93 -12.17
N PHE A 157 7.97 8.32 -12.41
CA PHE A 157 7.64 9.53 -13.15
C PHE A 157 8.17 10.80 -12.47
N THR A 158 8.00 10.94 -11.14
CA THR A 158 8.48 12.10 -10.39
C THR A 158 10.01 12.23 -10.45
N VAL A 159 10.74 11.12 -10.30
CA VAL A 159 12.21 11.10 -10.40
C VAL A 159 12.68 11.46 -11.81
N PHE A 160 12.10 10.84 -12.84
CA PHE A 160 12.41 11.17 -14.23
C PHE A 160 12.11 12.65 -14.53
N ARG A 161 10.98 13.16 -14.03
CA ARG A 161 10.57 14.53 -14.29
C ARG A 161 11.44 15.54 -13.57
N LEU A 162 11.91 15.24 -12.34
CA LEU A 162 12.91 16.03 -11.64
C LEU A 162 14.20 16.15 -12.48
N PHE A 163 14.69 15.03 -13.01
CA PHE A 163 15.88 15.02 -13.85
C PHE A 163 15.69 15.83 -15.13
N ALA A 164 14.59 15.61 -15.85
CA ALA A 164 14.26 16.36 -17.07
C ALA A 164 14.07 17.87 -16.79
N PHE A 165 13.51 18.22 -15.64
CA PHE A 165 13.35 19.60 -15.19
C PHE A 165 14.71 20.28 -14.96
N VAL A 166 15.63 19.65 -14.23
CA VAL A 166 16.97 20.20 -13.97
C VAL A 166 17.77 20.38 -15.26
N PHE A 167 17.67 19.43 -16.19
CA PHE A 167 18.31 19.56 -17.49
C PHE A 167 17.72 20.71 -18.31
N SER A 168 16.38 20.79 -18.36
CA SER A 168 15.66 21.83 -19.08
C SER A 168 15.96 23.22 -18.53
N SER A 169 16.02 23.39 -17.21
CA SER A 169 16.34 24.69 -16.58
C SER A 169 17.79 25.14 -16.80
N THR A 170 18.72 24.21 -17.03
CA THR A 170 20.13 24.52 -17.32
C THR A 170 20.34 24.92 -18.77
N VAL A 171 19.62 24.25 -19.69
CA VAL A 171 19.78 24.42 -21.14
C VAL A 171 18.98 25.59 -21.69
N ASN A 172 17.84 25.89 -21.08
CA ASN A 172 16.94 26.94 -21.53
C ASN A 172 17.35 28.31 -21.00
N ASP A 173 17.29 29.32 -21.87
CA ASP A 173 17.54 30.69 -21.48
C ASP A 173 16.38 31.23 -20.61
N MET A 174 16.72 31.74 -19.42
CA MET A 174 15.77 32.32 -18.48
C MET A 174 15.42 33.78 -18.81
N ILE A 175 15.89 34.36 -19.91
CA ILE A 175 15.49 35.69 -20.37
C ILE A 175 13.99 35.75 -20.74
N PHE A 176 13.43 34.63 -21.17
CA PHE A 176 12.07 34.56 -21.69
C PHE A 176 11.05 34.16 -20.60
N GLY A 177 9.92 34.87 -20.57
CA GLY A 177 8.88 34.71 -19.55
C GLY A 177 8.27 33.31 -19.48
N TYR A 178 8.10 32.62 -20.62
CA TYR A 178 7.59 31.25 -20.66
C TYR A 178 8.48 30.27 -19.85
N ASN A 179 9.79 30.32 -20.05
CA ASN A 179 10.74 29.44 -19.36
C ASN A 179 10.77 29.71 -17.86
N ILE A 180 10.74 30.99 -17.46
CA ILE A 180 10.66 31.38 -16.05
C ILE A 180 9.38 30.81 -15.42
N ALA A 181 8.23 31.03 -16.07
CA ALA A 181 6.94 30.56 -15.57
C ALA A 181 6.88 29.03 -15.44
N MET A 182 7.34 28.30 -16.47
CA MET A 182 7.40 26.85 -16.43
C MET A 182 8.37 26.34 -15.36
N CYS A 183 9.50 27.01 -15.16
CA CYS A 183 10.47 26.62 -14.13
C CYS A 183 9.86 26.74 -12.72
N ILE A 184 9.19 27.86 -12.42
CA ILE A 184 8.52 28.09 -11.14
C ILE A 184 7.38 27.08 -10.92
N LEU A 185 6.55 26.84 -11.94
CA LEU A 185 5.46 25.87 -11.86
C LEU A 185 5.98 24.45 -11.58
N TRP A 186 7.03 24.02 -12.29
CA TRP A 186 7.60 22.69 -12.10
C TRP A 186 8.27 22.53 -10.73
N MET A 187 8.90 23.56 -10.19
CA MET A 187 9.38 23.56 -8.80
C MET A 187 8.24 23.27 -7.81
N ILE A 188 7.11 23.96 -7.96
CA ILE A 188 5.93 23.77 -7.11
C ILE A 188 5.36 22.36 -7.28
N PHE A 189 5.20 21.89 -8.52
CA PHE A 189 4.66 20.55 -8.80
C PHE A 189 5.53 19.43 -8.25
N VAL A 190 6.86 19.54 -8.30
CA VAL A 190 7.76 18.55 -7.70
C VAL A 190 7.55 18.47 -6.19
N CYS A 191 7.49 19.62 -5.49
CA CYS A 191 7.25 19.65 -4.05
C CYS A 191 5.91 18.97 -3.68
N PHE A 192 4.83 19.31 -4.39
CA PHE A 192 3.53 18.67 -4.18
C PHE A 192 3.53 17.19 -4.56
N SER A 193 4.29 16.77 -5.57
CA SER A 193 4.40 15.37 -5.99
C SER A 193 5.11 14.52 -4.94
N ILE A 194 6.20 15.01 -4.36
CA ILE A 194 6.91 14.33 -3.27
C ILE A 194 6.01 14.21 -2.04
N TYR A 195 5.36 15.31 -1.65
CA TYR A 195 4.45 15.32 -0.50
C TYR A 195 3.24 14.40 -0.71
N GLY A 196 2.61 14.47 -1.89
CA GLY A 196 1.49 13.62 -2.25
C GLY A 196 1.86 12.14 -2.27
N TRP A 197 3.03 11.80 -2.82
CA TRP A 197 3.52 10.41 -2.81
C TRP A 197 3.67 9.88 -1.38
N LEU A 198 4.24 10.69 -0.46
CA LEU A 198 4.38 10.31 0.95
C LEU A 198 3.03 10.10 1.65
N ILE A 199 2.01 10.90 1.34
CA ILE A 199 0.66 10.72 1.89
C ILE A 199 0.06 9.38 1.44
N VAL A 200 0.07 9.13 0.13
CA VAL A 200 -0.53 7.89 -0.42
C VAL A 200 0.26 6.67 0.03
N TYR A 201 1.58 6.77 0.14
CA TYR A 201 2.42 5.71 0.70
C TYR A 201 2.07 5.41 2.16
N SER A 202 1.90 6.45 2.98
CA SER A 202 1.53 6.30 4.39
C SER A 202 0.17 5.62 4.53
N LEU A 203 -0.83 6.07 3.75
CA LEU A 203 -2.16 5.43 3.72
C LEU A 203 -2.08 3.97 3.25
N TYR A 204 -1.29 3.67 2.22
CA TYR A 204 -1.11 2.29 1.74
C TYR A 204 -0.56 1.36 2.84
N VAL A 205 0.42 1.83 3.61
CA VAL A 205 0.98 1.07 4.74
C VAL A 205 -0.06 0.84 5.83
N GLU A 206 -0.86 1.87 6.17
CA GLU A 206 -1.94 1.75 7.16
C GLU A 206 -3.00 0.73 6.76
N LEU A 207 -3.43 0.73 5.50
CA LEU A 207 -4.38 -0.27 4.98
C LEU A 207 -3.80 -1.68 5.04
N CYS A 208 -2.54 -1.86 4.66
CA CYS A 208 -1.87 -3.16 4.74
C CYS A 208 -1.76 -3.70 6.17
N ASP A 209 -1.50 -2.83 7.14
CA ASP A 209 -1.46 -3.25 8.54
C ASP A 209 -2.86 -3.61 9.06
N LEU A 210 -3.91 -2.88 8.65
CA LEU A 210 -5.30 -3.22 8.98
C LEU A 210 -5.71 -4.58 8.39
N THR A 211 -5.47 -4.82 7.10
CA THR A 211 -5.80 -6.10 6.44
C THR A 211 -5.05 -7.27 7.09
N ARG A 212 -3.79 -7.09 7.47
CA ARG A 212 -3.03 -8.12 8.21
C ARG A 212 -3.62 -8.39 9.60
N LEU A 213 -4.07 -7.36 10.31
CA LEU A 213 -4.70 -7.53 11.61
C LEU A 213 -6.05 -8.24 11.50
N GLU A 214 -6.83 -7.93 10.47
CA GLU A 214 -8.08 -8.62 10.14
C GLU A 214 -7.84 -10.10 9.82
N ASP A 215 -6.90 -10.42 8.94
CA ASP A 215 -6.54 -11.80 8.60
C ASP A 215 -6.07 -12.59 9.84
N LEU A 216 -5.27 -11.96 10.71
CA LEU A 216 -4.82 -12.58 11.96
C LEU A 216 -5.98 -12.80 12.94
N ALA A 217 -6.94 -11.89 13.00
CA ALA A 217 -8.14 -12.03 13.82
C ALA A 217 -9.03 -13.17 13.29
N HIS A 218 -9.26 -13.24 11.98
CA HIS A 218 -9.99 -14.34 11.34
C HIS A 218 -9.31 -15.69 11.58
N LEU A 219 -7.99 -15.76 11.44
CA LEU A 219 -7.22 -16.97 11.75
C LEU A 219 -7.33 -17.37 13.22
N ARG A 220 -7.28 -16.40 14.15
CA ARG A 220 -7.47 -16.69 15.59
C ARG A 220 -8.87 -17.15 15.90
N ILE A 221 -9.91 -16.52 15.35
CA ILE A 221 -11.30 -16.94 15.54
C ILE A 221 -11.51 -18.34 14.94
N GLY A 222 -11.02 -18.61 13.74
CA GLY A 222 -11.08 -19.95 13.13
C GLY A 222 -10.28 -21.01 13.91
N THR A 223 -9.14 -20.63 14.48
CA THR A 223 -8.36 -21.51 15.36
C THR A 223 -9.08 -21.75 16.68
N MET A 224 -9.72 -20.75 17.28
CA MET A 224 -10.49 -20.90 18.53
C MET A 224 -11.80 -21.67 18.29
N GLN A 225 -12.43 -21.53 17.13
CA GLN A 225 -13.59 -22.34 16.73
C GLN A 225 -13.21 -23.79 16.47
N SER A 226 -12.08 -24.07 15.79
CA SER A 226 -11.60 -25.44 15.59
C SER A 226 -11.11 -26.08 16.90
N LEU A 227 -10.47 -25.32 17.79
CA LEU A 227 -10.13 -25.77 19.14
C LEU A 227 -11.40 -26.05 19.95
N ASN A 228 -12.39 -25.16 19.93
CA ASN A 228 -13.67 -25.39 20.61
C ASN A 228 -14.39 -26.62 20.05
N ALA A 229 -14.44 -26.81 18.73
CA ALA A 229 -15.00 -28.00 18.08
C ALA A 229 -14.25 -29.29 18.47
N SER A 230 -12.93 -29.23 18.59
CA SER A 230 -12.10 -30.35 19.07
C SER A 230 -12.30 -30.66 20.56
N THR A 231 -12.73 -29.68 21.37
CA THR A 231 -13.06 -29.88 22.80
C THR A 231 -14.54 -30.14 23.05
N THR A 232 -15.44 -29.87 22.08
CA THR A 232 -16.88 -30.12 22.21
C THR A 232 -17.33 -31.44 21.57
N HIS A 233 -16.52 -32.08 20.72
CA HIS A 233 -16.72 -33.47 20.30
C HIS A 233 -16.10 -34.47 21.30
N SER A 234 -16.64 -34.54 22.51
CA SER A 234 -16.59 -35.77 23.34
C SER A 234 -17.72 -35.89 24.38
N ILE A 235 -18.73 -35.00 24.38
CA ILE A 235 -19.85 -35.03 25.36
C ILE A 235 -21.15 -35.62 24.76
N ALA A 236 -21.14 -36.06 23.49
CA ALA A 236 -22.20 -36.87 22.91
C ALA A 236 -21.69 -38.28 22.57
N GLY A 237 -21.57 -39.10 23.63
CA GLY A 237 -21.74 -40.56 23.61
C GLY A 237 -21.08 -41.37 22.50
N SER A 238 -19.79 -41.68 22.64
CA SER A 238 -19.21 -42.89 22.05
C SER A 238 -19.66 -44.11 22.86
N ARG A 239 -20.92 -44.56 22.65
CA ARG A 239 -21.29 -45.93 23.02
C ARG A 239 -20.46 -46.89 22.14
N PRO A 240 -19.65 -47.78 22.72
CA PRO A 240 -19.08 -48.87 21.95
C PRO A 240 -20.24 -49.81 21.57
N THR A 241 -20.69 -49.78 20.32
CA THR A 241 -21.48 -50.89 19.75
C THR A 241 -20.50 -51.97 19.32
N THR A 242 -20.17 -52.89 20.23
CA THR A 242 -19.57 -54.16 19.83
C THR A 242 -20.70 -55.11 19.38
N PRO A 243 -20.70 -55.60 18.14
CA PRO A 243 -21.54 -56.73 17.75
C PRO A 243 -20.92 -58.02 18.29
N HIS A 244 -21.72 -59.08 18.36
CA HIS A 244 -21.41 -60.44 18.84
C HIS A 244 -21.78 -60.73 20.29
N SER A 245 -23.00 -61.27 20.47
CA SER A 245 -23.25 -62.55 21.17
C SER A 245 -24.75 -62.87 21.10
N ALA A 246 -25.23 -63.28 19.94
CA ALA A 246 -26.47 -64.05 19.84
C ALA A 246 -26.07 -65.52 19.77
N VAL A 247 -26.04 -66.21 20.92
CA VAL A 247 -25.95 -67.68 20.97
C VAL A 247 -27.19 -68.18 21.69
N SER A 248 -28.11 -68.63 20.84
CA SER A 248 -29.13 -69.67 21.00
C SER A 248 -29.28 -70.31 22.39
N THR A 249 -30.42 -70.07 23.04
CA THR A 249 -31.04 -71.05 23.94
C THR A 249 -32.19 -71.70 23.19
N MET A 250 -31.98 -72.92 22.67
CA MET A 250 -33.10 -73.81 22.31
C MET A 250 -33.75 -74.32 23.61
N PRO A 251 -35.08 -74.48 23.65
CA PRO A 251 -35.73 -75.24 24.71
C PRO A 251 -35.74 -76.73 24.33
N ALA A 252 -35.45 -77.62 25.27
CA ALA A 252 -35.78 -79.03 25.15
C ALA A 252 -36.01 -79.65 26.54
N ASN A 253 -37.30 -79.94 26.79
CA ASN A 253 -37.93 -80.82 27.77
C ASN A 253 -37.44 -80.85 29.22
#